data_AF-A0A5B9WAT6-F1
#
_entry.id   AF-A0A5B9WAT6-F1
#
_cell.length_a   1.000
_cell.length_b   1.000
_cell.length_c   1.000
_cell.angle_alpha   90.00
_cell.angle_beta   90.00
_cell.angle_gamma   90.00
#
_symmetry.space_group_name_H-M   'P 1'
#
loop_
_entity.id
_entity.type
_entity.pdbx_description
1 polymer ?
#
loop_
_entity_poly.entity_id
_entity_poly.type
_entity_poly.pdbx_seq_one_letter_code
_entity_poly.pdbx_strand_id
1 'polypeptide(L)'
;MIGADTPWLQDALSGLAGYLIGGIPFGYLIFKAIRGVDIRTVGSGNIGATNVGRMLGFRYFLLVFTLDLLKGLLPTLGIPWVVARAGGEPSPDLAVFSALGAILGHNFPVYLGFRGGKGVATSLGALLALDPVASAAAAVAWFATFGLTRIVSASSIAGAVGFVAAYFARTPEPWSRERLAMSLFAIAIAILLIGRHRKNLKRLMDGTEPRVSLRKGPKVNDESDKQPPARIVPAGLITSGALLAAAAIGAGAWLVRHASAPIEVAAGPLSLREAHRELTGQQRTTRVRFANDGEMLAVMCPRYNKVLVYRVDESLRTESGVEIALDGRPVAIATEGDVLRVLQRPPGDDKHLGPGWWECFALDGARRGPRVPAGYYPDDLAVTPDGRFALVLSSGRAEGDATKPSPRLEVFDLASRADHGDAPSPAGRLDLDPADDPDRLVLSASGTRALIRLAHADQALAVDLSRPAEPKLVGRSAVNTSGAPYLSRGPDGDSILMPGSPESEAIAMEIPGLSGGVARTGLGDASDSPSTATPFLAIARPEESCLEIVHDGSPRQTLGRFPMKGPFNLGGTHPSGLAYSPHRGLLAVATKPGTVHLIEVRLRTGR
;
A
#
# COMPACT_ATOMS: atom_id res chain seq x y z
N MET A 1 18.48 13.43 14.66
CA MET A 1 17.39 13.09 13.73
C MET A 1 17.80 13.56 12.35
N ILE A 2 18.10 12.63 11.42
CA ILE A 2 18.38 12.98 10.03
C ILE A 2 17.02 13.27 9.39
N GLY A 3 16.70 14.55 9.20
CA GLY A 3 15.38 15.01 8.74
C GLY A 3 15.03 14.54 7.32
N ALA A 4 13.74 14.68 6.98
CA ALA A 4 13.17 14.38 5.66
C ALA A 4 13.72 15.26 4.52
N ASP A 5 14.53 16.28 4.85
CA ASP A 5 14.97 17.33 3.92
C ASP A 5 16.15 16.91 3.02
N THR A 6 16.74 15.72 3.23
CA THR A 6 17.85 15.18 2.40
C THR A 6 17.66 13.69 2.07
N PRO A 7 16.74 13.32 1.17
CA PRO A 7 16.48 11.92 0.80
C PRO A 7 17.74 11.20 0.27
N TRP A 8 18.57 11.91 -0.50
CA TRP A 8 19.83 11.38 -1.03
C TRP A 8 20.82 10.93 0.06
N LEU A 9 20.79 11.56 1.24
CA LEU A 9 21.67 11.20 2.36
C LEU A 9 21.22 9.88 2.99
N GLN A 10 19.91 9.67 3.13
CA GLN A 10 19.37 8.38 3.59
C GLN A 10 19.74 7.26 2.62
N ASP A 11 19.58 7.52 1.31
CA ASP A 11 19.92 6.59 0.25
C ASP A 11 21.42 6.23 0.28
N ALA A 12 22.30 7.23 0.39
CA ALA A 12 23.74 7.02 0.52
C ALA A 12 24.11 6.21 1.78
N LEU A 13 23.53 6.55 2.94
CA LEU A 13 23.79 5.85 4.20
C LEU A 13 23.27 4.42 4.18
N SER A 14 22.10 4.18 3.57
CA SER A 14 21.54 2.84 3.43
C SER A 14 22.39 1.99 2.48
N GLY A 15 22.88 2.58 1.38
CA GLY A 15 23.85 1.94 0.49
C GLY A 15 25.17 1.60 1.19
N LEU A 16 25.68 2.49 2.03
CA LEU A 16 26.88 2.22 2.83
C LEU A 16 26.65 1.11 3.86
N ALA A 17 25.54 1.14 4.60
CA ALA A 17 25.18 0.10 5.55
C ALA A 17 25.00 -1.25 4.86
N GLY A 18 24.27 -1.27 3.74
CA GLY A 18 24.14 -2.43 2.87
C GLY A 18 25.50 -2.95 2.40
N TYR A 19 26.41 -2.07 1.98
CA TYR A 19 27.76 -2.43 1.56
C TYR A 19 28.59 -3.12 2.65
N LEU A 20 28.56 -2.58 3.87
CA LEU A 20 29.29 -3.18 5.00
C LEU A 20 28.71 -4.56 5.36
N ILE A 21 27.39 -4.69 5.41
CA ILE A 21 26.71 -5.96 5.73
C ILE A 21 26.94 -7.00 4.61
N GLY A 22 26.71 -6.62 3.36
CA GLY A 22 26.93 -7.49 2.20
C GLY A 22 28.40 -7.84 1.99
N GLY A 23 29.30 -6.98 2.45
CA GLY A 23 30.75 -7.17 2.45
C GLY A 23 31.24 -8.32 3.29
N ILE A 24 30.47 -8.77 4.30
CA ILE A 24 30.88 -9.86 5.19
C ILE A 24 31.16 -11.13 4.36
N PRO A 25 32.42 -11.61 4.33
CA PRO A 25 32.82 -12.64 3.38
C PRO A 25 32.64 -14.04 3.99
N PHE A 26 31.40 -14.48 4.21
CA PHE A 26 31.09 -15.75 4.88
C PHE A 26 31.81 -16.96 4.31
N GLY A 27 31.87 -17.11 2.98
CA GLY A 27 32.58 -18.24 2.38
C GLY A 27 34.10 -18.23 2.64
N TYR A 28 34.72 -17.05 2.74
CA TYR A 28 36.11 -16.92 3.18
C TYR A 28 36.26 -17.27 4.66
N LEU A 29 35.41 -16.70 5.52
CA LEU A 29 35.46 -16.90 6.98
C LEU A 29 35.26 -18.37 7.35
N ILE A 30 34.22 -19.00 6.81
CA ILE A 30 33.89 -20.41 7.06
C ILE A 30 35.01 -21.32 6.55
N PHE A 31 35.52 -21.08 5.34
CA PHE A 31 36.57 -21.92 4.79
C PHE A 31 37.87 -21.80 5.57
N LYS A 32 38.27 -20.58 5.93
CA LYS A 32 39.46 -20.32 6.73
C LYS A 32 39.35 -20.92 8.14
N ALA A 33 38.18 -20.82 8.77
CA ALA A 33 37.95 -21.42 10.09
C ALA A 33 38.08 -22.95 10.08
N ILE A 34 37.68 -23.61 8.99
CA ILE A 34 37.69 -25.08 8.91
C ILE A 34 39.02 -25.64 8.40
N ARG A 35 39.66 -24.98 7.43
CA ARG A 35 40.86 -25.51 6.75
C ARG A 35 42.15 -24.76 7.07
N GLY A 36 42.07 -23.60 7.73
CA GLY A 36 43.24 -22.75 7.98
C GLY A 36 43.84 -22.08 6.74
N VAL A 37 43.28 -22.32 5.55
CA VAL A 37 43.81 -21.85 4.25
C VAL A 37 42.89 -20.79 3.64
N ASP A 38 43.46 -19.89 2.86
CA ASP A 38 42.71 -18.91 2.07
C ASP A 38 41.97 -19.58 0.90
N ILE A 39 40.64 -19.51 0.86
CA ILE A 39 39.85 -20.09 -0.24
C ILE A 39 40.20 -19.51 -1.62
N ARG A 40 40.80 -18.32 -1.68
CA ARG A 40 41.21 -17.67 -2.92
C ARG A 40 42.38 -18.36 -3.61
N THR A 41 43.11 -19.23 -2.90
CA THR A 41 44.24 -19.99 -3.46
C THR A 41 43.85 -21.40 -3.93
N VAL A 42 42.59 -21.81 -3.73
CA VAL A 42 42.15 -23.18 -4.02
C VAL A 42 40.91 -23.23 -4.92
N GLY A 43 40.79 -24.31 -5.69
CA GLY A 43 39.68 -24.54 -6.61
C GLY A 43 39.56 -23.43 -7.65
N SER A 44 38.39 -22.78 -7.71
CA SER A 44 38.17 -21.65 -8.64
C SER A 44 38.73 -20.30 -8.16
N GLY A 45 39.26 -20.24 -6.93
CA GLY A 45 39.72 -19.01 -6.28
C GLY A 45 38.60 -18.04 -5.89
N ASN A 46 37.33 -18.42 -6.07
CA ASN A 46 36.17 -17.61 -5.69
C ASN A 46 35.77 -17.91 -4.24
N ILE A 47 35.35 -16.89 -3.50
CA ILE A 47 34.87 -17.03 -2.11
C ILE A 47 33.42 -17.53 -2.01
N GLY A 48 32.66 -17.56 -3.10
CA GLY A 48 31.24 -17.91 -3.09
C GLY A 48 30.94 -19.39 -2.83
N ALA A 49 29.67 -19.66 -2.49
CA ALA A 49 29.16 -20.97 -2.10
C ALA A 49 29.58 -22.14 -3.01
N THR A 50 29.61 -21.95 -4.34
CA THR A 50 30.00 -23.01 -5.28
C THR A 50 31.43 -23.52 -5.05
N ASN A 51 32.39 -22.63 -4.76
CA ASN A 51 33.77 -23.04 -4.50
C ASN A 51 33.89 -23.71 -3.14
N VAL A 52 33.26 -23.12 -2.12
CA VAL A 52 33.20 -23.71 -0.77
C VAL A 52 32.60 -25.11 -0.83
N GLY A 53 31.51 -25.29 -1.57
CA GLY A 53 30.84 -26.55 -1.79
C GLY A 53 31.71 -27.62 -2.45
N ARG A 54 32.51 -27.22 -3.45
CA ARG A 54 33.47 -28.14 -4.09
C ARG A 54 34.54 -28.61 -3.12
N MET A 55 35.02 -27.71 -2.25
CA MET A 55 36.15 -28.02 -1.37
C MET A 55 35.74 -28.67 -0.04
N LEU A 56 34.59 -28.29 0.54
CA LEU A 56 34.11 -28.75 1.85
C LEU A 56 32.87 -29.65 1.78
N GLY A 57 32.17 -29.68 0.64
CA GLY A 57 30.98 -30.49 0.43
C GLY A 57 29.67 -29.72 0.52
N PHE A 58 28.57 -30.41 0.20
CA PHE A 58 27.24 -29.81 -0.01
C PHE A 58 26.66 -29.09 1.22
N ARG A 59 26.93 -29.58 2.44
CA ARG A 59 26.47 -28.90 3.67
C ARG A 59 26.99 -27.46 3.78
N TYR A 60 28.25 -27.24 3.38
CA TYR A 60 28.88 -25.93 3.43
C TYR A 60 28.54 -25.07 2.21
N PHE A 61 28.24 -25.70 1.08
CA PHE A 61 27.58 -25.01 -0.03
C PHE A 61 26.29 -24.36 0.45
N LEU A 62 25.40 -25.14 1.07
CA LEU A 62 24.09 -24.64 1.51
C LEU A 62 24.24 -23.57 2.59
N LEU A 63 25.12 -23.77 3.57
CA LEU A 63 25.38 -22.77 4.61
C LEU A 63 25.85 -21.43 4.03
N VAL A 64 26.89 -21.44 3.19
CA VAL A 64 27.43 -20.20 2.60
C VAL A 64 26.41 -19.57 1.65
N PHE A 65 25.69 -20.37 0.87
CA PHE A 65 24.65 -19.87 -0.01
C PHE A 65 23.55 -19.14 0.78
N THR A 66 23.05 -19.75 1.85
CA THR A 66 22.02 -19.15 2.71
C THR A 66 22.53 -17.86 3.36
N LEU A 67 23.74 -17.85 3.91
CA LEU A 67 24.31 -16.64 4.52
C LEU A 67 24.54 -15.52 3.51
N ASP A 68 25.06 -15.86 2.31
CA ASP A 68 25.25 -14.89 1.24
C ASP A 68 23.93 -14.37 0.66
N LEU A 69 22.85 -15.17 0.70
CA LEU A 69 21.49 -14.75 0.34
C LEU A 69 20.92 -13.83 1.42
N LEU A 70 21.01 -14.21 2.69
CA LEU A 70 20.50 -13.42 3.81
C LEU A 70 21.16 -12.05 3.91
N LYS A 71 22.48 -11.93 3.67
CA LYS A 71 23.14 -10.62 3.68
C LYS A 71 22.73 -9.72 2.52
N GLY A 72 22.05 -10.24 1.48
CA GLY A 72 21.39 -9.44 0.46
C GLY A 72 19.96 -9.09 0.87
N LEU A 73 19.21 -10.07 1.36
CA LEU A 73 17.80 -9.93 1.75
C LEU A 73 17.59 -9.00 2.96
N LEU A 74 18.33 -9.25 4.04
CA LEU A 74 18.13 -8.59 5.33
C LEU A 74 18.41 -7.08 5.31
N PRO A 75 19.50 -6.55 4.74
CA PRO A 75 19.66 -5.10 4.67
C PRO A 75 18.62 -4.46 3.76
N THR A 76 18.23 -5.12 2.66
CA THR A 76 17.25 -4.59 1.70
C THR A 76 15.86 -4.42 2.32
N LEU A 77 15.42 -5.34 3.17
CA LEU A 77 14.14 -5.22 3.91
C LEU A 77 14.30 -4.46 5.23
N GLY A 78 15.37 -4.73 5.95
CA GLY A 78 15.58 -4.31 7.32
C GLY A 78 15.93 -2.83 7.46
N ILE A 79 16.74 -2.27 6.56
CA ILE A 79 17.12 -0.85 6.65
C ILE A 79 15.89 0.06 6.49
N PRO A 80 15.04 -0.10 5.45
CA PRO A 80 13.79 0.67 5.36
C PRO A 80 12.87 0.49 6.56
N TRP A 81 12.77 -0.74 7.08
CA TRP A 81 11.95 -1.03 8.26
C TRP A 81 12.47 -0.34 9.53
N VAL A 82 13.79 -0.31 9.75
CA VAL A 82 14.41 0.38 10.89
C VAL A 82 14.19 1.88 10.79
N VAL A 83 14.36 2.48 9.61
CA VAL A 83 14.12 3.92 9.39
C VAL A 83 12.68 4.29 9.72
N ALA A 84 11.71 3.51 9.23
CA ALA A 84 10.28 3.72 9.52
C ALA A 84 9.98 3.59 11.02
N ARG A 85 10.54 2.58 11.70
CA ARG A 85 10.35 2.36 13.15
C ARG A 85 10.97 3.45 14.02
N ALA A 86 12.05 4.06 13.55
CA ALA A 86 12.74 5.15 14.24
C ALA A 86 12.04 6.52 14.06
N GLY A 87 10.85 6.56 13.45
CA GLY A 87 10.10 7.78 13.19
C GLY A 87 10.61 8.57 11.98
N GLY A 88 11.51 8.00 11.17
CA GLY A 88 11.95 8.58 9.90
C GLY A 88 10.99 8.21 8.76
N GLU A 89 10.92 9.05 7.74
CA GLU A 89 10.26 8.73 6.47
C GLU A 89 11.28 8.11 5.51
N PRO A 90 11.21 6.79 5.19
CA PRO A 90 12.15 6.17 4.26
C PRO A 90 12.00 6.75 2.86
N SER A 91 13.13 7.10 2.23
CA SER A 91 13.18 7.40 0.81
C SER A 91 12.55 6.25 -0.03
N PRO A 92 11.82 6.55 -1.12
CA PRO A 92 11.28 5.52 -2.02
C PRO A 92 12.35 4.55 -2.56
N ASP A 93 13.58 5.04 -2.71
CA ASP A 93 14.69 4.29 -3.32
C ASP A 93 15.59 3.60 -2.28
N LEU A 94 15.31 3.78 -0.98
CA LEU A 94 16.17 3.33 0.12
C LEU A 94 16.47 1.82 0.07
N ALA A 95 15.47 1.01 -0.29
CA ALA A 95 15.64 -0.43 -0.46
C ALA A 95 16.56 -0.76 -1.65
N VAL A 96 16.44 -0.02 -2.76
CA VAL A 96 17.26 -0.20 -3.96
C VAL A 96 18.73 0.13 -3.66
N PHE A 97 18.98 1.23 -2.95
CA PHE A 97 20.34 1.58 -2.53
C PHE A 97 20.92 0.59 -1.52
N SER A 98 20.13 0.12 -0.56
CA SER A 98 20.52 -0.96 0.36
C SER A 98 20.92 -2.25 -0.36
N ALA A 99 20.12 -2.64 -1.36
CA ALA A 99 20.38 -3.80 -2.22
C ALA A 99 21.66 -3.63 -3.05
N LEU A 100 21.82 -2.46 -3.69
CA LEU A 100 23.01 -2.11 -4.47
C LEU A 100 24.26 -2.17 -3.60
N GLY A 101 24.20 -1.55 -2.43
CA GLY A 101 25.22 -1.62 -1.39
C GLY A 101 25.61 -3.07 -1.10
N ALA A 102 24.65 -3.91 -0.71
CA ALA A 102 24.91 -5.30 -0.35
C ALA A 102 25.57 -6.11 -1.47
N ILE A 103 25.12 -5.94 -2.72
CA ILE A 103 25.70 -6.61 -3.89
C ILE A 103 27.13 -6.12 -4.16
N LEU A 104 27.36 -4.81 -4.10
CA LEU A 104 28.70 -4.24 -4.27
C LEU A 104 29.64 -4.66 -3.14
N GLY A 105 29.14 -4.72 -1.91
CA GLY A 105 29.85 -5.24 -0.74
C GLY A 105 30.33 -6.66 -0.98
N HIS A 106 29.45 -7.57 -1.44
CA HIS A 106 29.85 -8.95 -1.74
C HIS A 106 30.88 -9.03 -2.88
N ASN A 107 30.72 -8.23 -3.93
CA ASN A 107 31.58 -8.28 -5.11
C ASN A 107 32.96 -7.65 -4.87
N PHE A 108 33.00 -6.58 -4.08
CA PHE A 108 34.16 -5.76 -3.78
C PHE A 108 34.25 -5.46 -2.28
N PRO A 109 34.38 -6.47 -1.41
CA PRO A 109 34.39 -6.30 0.03
C PRO A 109 35.67 -5.60 0.47
N VAL A 110 35.53 -4.50 1.21
CA VAL A 110 36.66 -3.78 1.81
C VAL A 110 37.53 -4.72 2.67
N TYR A 111 36.89 -5.68 3.35
CA TYR A 111 37.55 -6.65 4.23
C TYR A 111 38.52 -7.59 3.52
N LEU A 112 38.44 -7.75 2.19
CA LEU A 112 39.32 -8.62 1.41
C LEU A 112 40.11 -7.84 0.34
N GLY A 113 40.33 -6.54 0.54
CA GLY A 113 41.01 -5.69 -0.42
C GLY A 113 40.26 -5.60 -1.76
N PHE A 114 38.92 -5.49 -1.69
CA PHE A 114 38.01 -5.37 -2.83
C PHE A 114 38.01 -6.60 -3.78
N ARG A 115 38.49 -7.76 -3.30
CA ARG A 115 38.50 -9.02 -4.06
C ARG A 115 37.44 -9.99 -3.52
N GLY A 116 36.20 -9.80 -3.99
CA GLY A 116 35.04 -10.56 -3.53
C GLY A 116 34.53 -11.60 -4.51
N GLY A 117 33.28 -12.02 -4.29
CA GLY A 117 32.61 -13.04 -5.07
C GLY A 117 31.98 -12.50 -6.37
N LYS A 118 30.99 -13.23 -6.89
CA LYS A 118 30.24 -12.85 -8.11
C LYS A 118 28.84 -12.31 -7.83
N GLY A 119 28.40 -12.37 -6.58
CA GLY A 119 27.15 -11.75 -6.15
C GLY A 119 25.89 -12.58 -6.39
N VAL A 120 25.93 -13.76 -7.04
CA VAL A 120 24.69 -14.48 -7.43
C VAL A 120 23.71 -14.70 -6.27
N ALA A 121 24.16 -15.24 -5.13
CA ALA A 121 23.29 -15.49 -3.98
C ALA A 121 22.82 -14.19 -3.30
N THR A 122 23.74 -13.22 -3.16
CA THR A 122 23.44 -11.90 -2.56
C THR A 122 22.47 -11.10 -3.43
N SER A 123 22.64 -11.12 -4.74
CA SER A 123 21.69 -10.56 -5.70
C SER A 123 20.35 -11.27 -5.62
N LEU A 124 20.30 -12.60 -5.57
CA LEU A 124 19.03 -13.31 -5.39
C LEU A 124 18.30 -12.88 -4.11
N GLY A 125 19.00 -12.76 -2.98
CA GLY A 125 18.40 -12.29 -1.74
C GLY A 125 17.88 -10.85 -1.83
N ALA A 126 18.68 -9.94 -2.40
CA ALA A 126 18.28 -8.55 -2.59
C ALA A 126 17.10 -8.41 -3.58
N LEU A 127 17.14 -9.13 -4.70
CA LEU A 127 16.06 -9.14 -5.70
C LEU A 127 14.79 -9.77 -5.16
N LEU A 128 14.88 -10.78 -4.29
CA LEU A 128 13.71 -11.36 -3.63
C LEU A 128 13.01 -10.35 -2.71
N ALA A 129 13.76 -9.47 -2.06
CA ALA A 129 13.21 -8.38 -1.26
C ALA A 129 12.53 -7.30 -2.12
N LEU A 130 13.14 -6.95 -3.26
CA LEU A 130 12.63 -5.88 -4.13
C LEU A 130 11.48 -6.36 -5.01
N ASP A 131 11.58 -7.57 -5.54
CA ASP A 131 10.67 -8.09 -6.55
C ASP A 131 10.58 -9.63 -6.53
N PRO A 132 9.67 -10.18 -5.70
CA PRO A 132 9.52 -11.63 -5.58
C PRO A 132 9.07 -12.31 -6.89
N VAL A 133 8.26 -11.63 -7.71
CA VAL A 133 7.69 -12.20 -8.93
C VAL A 133 8.75 -12.30 -10.01
N ALA A 134 9.52 -11.24 -10.27
CA ALA A 134 10.65 -11.32 -11.20
C ALA A 134 11.74 -12.28 -10.67
N SER A 135 11.93 -12.36 -9.36
CA SER A 135 12.85 -13.35 -8.75
C SER A 135 12.40 -14.79 -8.97
N ALA A 136 11.10 -15.06 -8.96
CA ALA A 136 10.57 -16.38 -9.30
C ALA A 136 10.87 -16.74 -10.77
N ALA A 137 10.68 -15.79 -11.70
CA ALA A 137 11.06 -15.99 -13.11
C ALA A 137 12.57 -16.23 -13.28
N ALA A 138 13.40 -15.50 -12.53
CA ALA A 138 14.85 -15.71 -12.48
C ALA A 138 15.20 -17.13 -12.01
N ALA A 139 14.54 -17.62 -10.96
CA ALA A 139 14.73 -18.97 -10.45
C ALA A 139 14.32 -20.03 -11.49
N VAL A 140 13.17 -19.86 -12.15
CA VAL A 140 12.72 -20.76 -13.24
C VAL A 140 13.76 -20.81 -14.37
N ALA A 141 14.21 -19.65 -14.86
CA ALA A 141 15.23 -19.58 -15.90
C ALA A 141 16.56 -20.23 -15.47
N TRP A 142 16.95 -20.03 -14.21
CA TRP A 142 18.14 -20.65 -13.63
C TRP A 142 18.02 -22.18 -13.60
N PHE A 143 16.93 -22.71 -13.03
CA PHE A 143 16.73 -24.16 -12.89
C PHE A 143 16.53 -24.85 -14.23
N ALA A 144 15.80 -24.24 -15.17
CA ALA A 144 15.66 -24.76 -16.52
C ALA A 144 17.02 -24.89 -17.22
N THR A 145 17.81 -23.81 -17.20
CA THR A 145 19.16 -23.80 -17.78
C THR A 145 20.09 -24.78 -17.07
N PHE A 146 19.99 -24.89 -15.74
CA PHE A 146 20.81 -25.82 -14.96
C PHE A 146 20.46 -27.28 -15.26
N GLY A 147 19.17 -27.62 -15.39
CA GLY A 147 18.71 -28.96 -15.74
C GLY A 147 19.22 -29.40 -17.10
N LEU A 148 19.24 -28.48 -18.07
CA LEU A 148 19.70 -28.76 -19.45
C LEU A 148 21.23 -28.84 -19.55
N THR A 149 21.95 -27.90 -18.93
CA THR A 149 23.39 -27.74 -19.16
C THR A 149 24.27 -28.35 -18.08
N ARG A 150 23.76 -28.44 -16.85
CA ARG A 150 24.52 -28.69 -15.61
C ARG A 150 25.65 -27.70 -15.35
N ILE A 151 25.57 -26.49 -15.92
CA ILE A 151 26.59 -25.45 -15.78
C ILE A 151 26.04 -24.27 -14.96
N VAL A 152 26.59 -24.08 -13.75
CA VAL A 152 26.13 -23.05 -12.80
C VAL A 152 26.27 -21.63 -13.36
N SER A 153 27.33 -21.32 -14.10
CA SER A 153 27.53 -19.98 -14.66
C SER A 153 26.53 -19.65 -15.75
N ALA A 154 26.19 -20.60 -16.62
CA ALA A 154 25.18 -20.42 -17.66
C ALA A 154 23.81 -20.17 -17.01
N SER A 155 23.44 -20.97 -16.00
CA SER A 155 22.21 -20.80 -15.24
C SER A 155 22.13 -19.45 -14.54
N SER A 156 23.24 -18.97 -13.96
CA SER A 156 23.28 -17.68 -13.27
C SER A 156 23.05 -16.50 -14.22
N ILE A 157 23.60 -16.57 -15.44
CA ILE A 157 23.37 -15.57 -16.49
C ILE A 157 21.91 -15.63 -16.97
N ALA A 158 21.39 -16.83 -17.23
CA ALA A 158 19.99 -17.01 -17.62
C ALA A 158 19.01 -16.49 -16.57
N GLY A 159 19.29 -16.72 -15.28
CA GLY A 159 18.49 -16.16 -14.18
C GLY A 159 18.50 -14.63 -14.17
N ALA A 160 19.64 -13.99 -14.39
CA ALA A 160 19.73 -12.53 -14.46
C ALA A 160 18.92 -11.96 -15.64
N VAL A 161 19.01 -12.59 -16.82
CA VAL A 161 18.21 -12.21 -18.00
C VAL A 161 16.72 -12.43 -17.74
N GLY A 162 16.36 -13.57 -17.13
CA GLY A 162 14.98 -13.90 -16.77
C GLY A 162 14.38 -12.90 -15.79
N PHE A 163 15.15 -12.43 -14.81
CA PHE A 163 14.72 -11.37 -13.90
C PHE A 163 14.39 -10.09 -14.66
N VAL A 164 15.33 -9.60 -15.47
CA VAL A 164 15.19 -8.33 -16.22
C VAL A 164 14.00 -8.41 -17.17
N ALA A 165 13.89 -9.49 -17.94
CA ALA A 165 12.77 -9.68 -18.87
C ALA A 165 11.42 -9.69 -18.15
N ALA A 166 11.30 -10.44 -17.05
CA ALA A 166 10.07 -10.49 -16.27
C ALA A 166 9.73 -9.15 -15.62
N TYR A 167 10.75 -8.42 -15.12
CA TYR A 167 10.56 -7.08 -14.55
C TYR A 167 9.99 -6.10 -15.59
N PHE A 168 10.63 -5.96 -16.75
CA PHE A 168 10.19 -5.00 -17.76
C PHE A 168 8.87 -5.41 -18.44
N ALA A 169 8.60 -6.70 -18.60
CA ALA A 169 7.36 -7.17 -19.24
C ALA A 169 6.09 -6.86 -18.41
N ARG A 170 6.23 -6.73 -17.09
CA ARG A 170 5.10 -6.57 -16.16
C ARG A 170 5.00 -5.20 -15.51
N THR A 171 6.00 -4.35 -15.71
CA THR A 171 6.08 -3.05 -15.07
C THR A 171 5.57 -1.99 -16.06
N PRO A 172 4.37 -1.44 -15.86
CA PRO A 172 3.91 -0.29 -16.64
C PRO A 172 4.79 0.92 -16.32
N GLU A 173 5.11 1.71 -17.36
CA GLU A 173 5.94 2.91 -17.25
C GLU A 173 7.24 2.71 -16.43
N PRO A 174 8.12 1.76 -16.82
CA PRO A 174 9.31 1.43 -16.03
C PRO A 174 10.31 2.59 -15.91
N TRP A 175 10.14 3.64 -16.72
CA TRP A 175 10.96 4.83 -16.73
C TRP A 175 10.33 6.02 -15.98
N SER A 176 9.21 5.82 -15.28
CA SER A 176 8.62 6.84 -14.41
C SER A 176 9.61 7.23 -13.31
N ARG A 177 9.45 8.43 -12.73
CA ARG A 177 10.33 8.94 -11.68
C ARG A 177 10.41 7.99 -10.48
N GLU A 178 9.30 7.33 -10.15
CA GLU A 178 9.16 6.41 -9.02
C GLU A 178 9.82 5.04 -9.27
N ARG A 179 9.98 4.65 -10.55
CA ARG A 179 10.52 3.33 -10.92
C ARG A 179 11.93 3.41 -11.49
N LEU A 180 12.40 4.62 -11.81
CA LEU A 180 13.67 4.86 -12.46
C LEU A 180 14.85 4.18 -11.72
N ALA A 181 14.91 4.33 -10.39
CA ALA A 181 15.99 3.72 -9.59
C ALA A 181 15.99 2.19 -9.70
N MET A 182 14.82 1.54 -9.59
CA MET A 182 14.70 0.09 -9.72
C MET A 182 15.00 -0.40 -11.13
N SER A 183 14.55 0.31 -12.17
CA SER A 183 14.85 -0.03 -13.58
C SER A 183 16.34 0.06 -13.88
N LEU A 184 16.98 1.16 -13.47
CA LEU A 184 18.43 1.32 -13.61
C LEU A 184 19.19 0.26 -12.81
N PHE A 185 18.74 -0.02 -11.58
CA PHE A 185 19.32 -1.07 -10.75
C PHE A 185 19.22 -2.46 -11.40
N ALA A 186 18.06 -2.85 -11.94
CA ALA A 186 17.86 -4.14 -12.59
C ALA A 186 18.80 -4.34 -13.80
N ILE A 187 19.00 -3.30 -14.60
CA ILE A 187 19.96 -3.32 -15.71
C ILE A 187 21.40 -3.36 -15.18
N ALA A 188 21.74 -2.50 -14.23
CA ALA A 188 23.08 -2.38 -13.69
C ALA A 188 23.56 -3.67 -13.01
N ILE A 189 22.71 -4.34 -12.22
CA ILE A 189 23.07 -5.59 -11.56
C ILE A 189 23.19 -6.76 -12.54
N ALA A 190 22.40 -6.78 -13.63
CA ALA A 190 22.55 -7.76 -14.69
C ALA A 190 23.90 -7.58 -15.42
N ILE A 191 24.25 -6.34 -15.80
CA ILE A 191 25.54 -5.99 -16.42
C ILE A 191 26.69 -6.37 -15.48
N LEU A 192 26.59 -6.01 -14.20
CA LEU A 192 27.60 -6.34 -13.20
C LEU A 192 27.77 -7.85 -13.07
N LEU A 193 26.68 -8.61 -12.95
CA LEU A 193 26.72 -10.07 -12.84
C LEU A 193 27.38 -10.70 -14.06
N ILE A 194 27.01 -10.28 -15.28
CA ILE A 194 27.62 -10.77 -16.52
C ILE A 194 29.11 -10.41 -16.55
N GLY A 195 29.48 -9.19 -16.18
CA GLY A 195 30.87 -8.74 -16.08
C GLY A 195 31.69 -9.58 -15.09
N ARG A 196 31.12 -9.94 -13.93
CA ARG A 196 31.73 -10.85 -12.95
C ARG A 196 31.85 -12.30 -13.46
N HIS A 197 31.12 -12.66 -14.50
CA HIS A 197 31.17 -13.95 -15.18
C HIS A 197 32.07 -13.96 -16.43
N ARG A 198 32.78 -12.89 -16.78
CA ARG A 198 33.62 -12.83 -18.01
C ARG A 198 34.55 -14.03 -18.21
N LYS A 199 35.19 -14.53 -17.15
CA LYS A 199 36.07 -15.72 -17.21
C LYS A 199 35.29 -17.01 -17.48
N ASN A 200 34.07 -17.12 -16.96
CA ASN A 200 33.18 -18.25 -17.22
C ASN A 200 32.59 -18.19 -18.61
N LEU A 201 32.30 -16.99 -19.12
CA LEU A 201 31.82 -16.82 -20.49
C LEU A 201 32.89 -17.26 -21.49
N LYS A 202 34.15 -16.87 -21.27
CA LYS A 202 35.28 -17.38 -22.06
C LYS A 202 35.33 -18.90 -22.04
N ARG A 203 35.27 -19.53 -20.87
CA ARG A 203 35.26 -21.01 -20.76
C ARG A 203 34.02 -21.66 -21.36
N LEU A 204 32.87 -20.98 -21.37
CA LEU A 204 31.66 -21.46 -22.05
C LEU A 204 31.86 -21.46 -23.57
N MET A 205 32.43 -20.39 -24.12
CA MET A 205 32.77 -20.29 -25.55
C MET A 205 33.83 -21.33 -25.94
N ASP A 206 34.81 -21.55 -25.06
CA ASP A 206 35.88 -22.55 -25.27
C ASP A 206 35.41 -23.99 -24.99
N GLY A 207 34.17 -24.20 -24.53
CA GLY A 207 33.64 -25.53 -24.17
C GLY A 207 34.28 -26.18 -22.92
N THR A 208 35.02 -25.40 -22.11
CA THR A 208 35.81 -25.86 -20.95
C THR A 208 35.17 -25.57 -19.58
N GLU A 209 33.99 -24.94 -19.54
CA GLU A 209 33.33 -24.61 -18.26
C GLU A 209 32.83 -25.90 -17.55
N PRO A 210 33.20 -26.10 -16.27
CA PRO A 210 32.94 -27.36 -15.58
C PRO A 210 31.44 -27.61 -15.35
N ARG A 211 31.01 -28.81 -15.72
CA ARG A 211 29.66 -29.33 -15.43
C ARG A 211 29.62 -29.93 -14.03
N VAL A 212 28.51 -29.71 -13.32
CA VAL A 212 28.30 -30.32 -12.00
C VAL A 212 28.00 -31.81 -12.19
N SER A 213 28.87 -32.66 -11.62
CA SER A 213 28.61 -34.09 -11.48
C SER A 213 27.68 -34.32 -10.29
N LEU A 214 26.70 -35.19 -10.49
CA LEU A 214 25.63 -35.40 -9.54
C LEU A 214 25.69 -36.82 -8.92
N ARG A 215 26.66 -37.65 -9.32
CA ARG A 215 26.88 -39.01 -8.79
C ARG A 215 27.74 -38.96 -7.52
N LYS A 216 27.32 -39.64 -6.43
CA LYS A 216 28.19 -39.97 -5.28
C LYS A 216 29.05 -41.18 -5.66
N GLY A 217 30.34 -40.97 -5.89
CA GLY A 217 31.37 -42.03 -5.91
C GLY A 217 32.30 -41.89 -4.71
N PRO A 218 32.98 -42.96 -4.26
CA PRO A 218 33.94 -42.88 -3.16
C PRO A 218 35.09 -41.94 -3.54
N LYS A 219 35.56 -41.12 -2.59
CA LYS A 219 36.76 -40.31 -2.76
C LYS A 219 37.98 -41.23 -2.73
N VAL A 220 38.54 -41.53 -3.91
CA VAL A 220 39.91 -42.04 -4.02
C VAL A 220 40.81 -40.82 -4.21
N ASN A 221 41.83 -40.70 -3.37
CA ASN A 221 42.92 -39.74 -3.57
C ASN A 221 43.80 -40.30 -4.68
N ASP A 222 43.75 -39.73 -5.88
CA ASP A 222 44.83 -39.90 -6.84
C ASP A 222 44.96 -38.66 -7.74
N GLU A 223 46.20 -38.21 -7.95
CA GLU A 223 46.57 -36.98 -8.66
C GLU A 223 46.55 -37.12 -10.21
N SER A 224 46.04 -38.22 -10.74
CA SER A 224 45.91 -38.44 -12.18
C SER A 224 44.54 -38.99 -12.56
N ASP A 225 43.55 -38.11 -12.80
CA ASP A 225 42.31 -38.55 -13.45
C ASP A 225 41.79 -37.52 -14.46
N LYS A 226 42.26 -37.67 -15.70
CA LYS A 226 41.53 -37.15 -16.88
C LYS A 226 40.27 -38.01 -17.00
N GLN A 227 39.17 -37.55 -16.42
CA GLN A 227 37.91 -38.29 -16.35
C GLN A 227 37.40 -38.77 -17.74
N PRO A 228 37.12 -40.06 -17.92
CA PRO A 228 36.36 -40.55 -19.07
C PRO A 228 34.85 -40.26 -18.92
N PRO A 229 34.05 -40.31 -20.01
CA PRO A 229 32.65 -39.93 -19.98
C PRO A 229 31.81 -40.97 -19.23
N ALA A 230 31.45 -40.68 -17.98
CA ALA A 230 30.61 -41.56 -17.17
C ALA A 230 29.12 -41.40 -17.51
N ARG A 231 28.48 -42.54 -17.82
CA ARG A 231 27.05 -42.71 -18.13
C ARG A 231 26.12 -42.11 -17.07
N ILE A 232 25.01 -41.61 -17.59
CA ILE A 232 23.85 -40.99 -16.93
C ILE A 232 23.21 -41.99 -15.95
N VAL A 233 22.95 -41.56 -14.71
CA VAL A 233 21.88 -42.14 -13.88
C VAL A 233 20.88 -41.00 -13.63
N PRO A 234 19.80 -40.91 -14.42
CA PRO A 234 18.94 -39.73 -14.46
C PRO A 234 17.98 -39.62 -13.27
N ALA A 235 17.58 -40.75 -12.67
CA ALA A 235 16.39 -40.79 -11.80
C ALA A 235 16.52 -39.98 -10.50
N GLY A 236 17.61 -40.12 -9.74
CA GLY A 236 17.73 -39.53 -8.39
C GLY A 236 17.91 -38.01 -8.32
N LEU A 237 18.27 -37.39 -9.45
CA LEU A 237 18.58 -35.96 -9.54
C LEU A 237 17.54 -35.18 -10.30
N ILE A 238 16.90 -35.85 -11.26
CA ILE A 238 15.61 -35.40 -11.75
C ILE A 238 14.64 -35.36 -10.58
N THR A 239 14.60 -36.37 -9.68
CA THR A 239 13.71 -36.31 -8.51
C THR A 239 14.09 -35.23 -7.50
N SER A 240 15.37 -35.07 -7.14
CA SER A 240 15.78 -34.04 -6.16
C SER A 240 15.66 -32.61 -6.70
N GLY A 241 16.02 -32.40 -7.97
CA GLY A 241 15.85 -31.14 -8.67
C GLY A 241 14.38 -30.83 -8.98
N ALA A 242 13.59 -31.84 -9.34
CA ALA A 242 12.14 -31.71 -9.50
C ALA A 242 11.44 -31.50 -8.16
N LEU A 243 11.93 -32.06 -7.04
CA LEU A 243 11.37 -31.81 -5.70
C LEU A 243 11.67 -30.39 -5.24
N LEU A 244 12.87 -29.86 -5.48
CA LEU A 244 13.19 -28.46 -5.17
C LEU A 244 12.47 -27.48 -6.10
N ALA A 245 12.38 -27.80 -7.39
CA ALA A 245 11.60 -27.03 -8.35
C ALA A 245 10.10 -27.11 -8.03
N ALA A 246 9.56 -28.28 -7.67
CA ALA A 246 8.17 -28.46 -7.26
C ALA A 246 7.89 -27.83 -5.90
N ALA A 247 8.87 -27.78 -4.98
CA ALA A 247 8.75 -27.04 -3.72
C ALA A 247 8.80 -25.52 -3.97
N ALA A 248 9.63 -25.03 -4.90
CA ALA A 248 9.67 -23.62 -5.27
C ALA A 248 8.44 -23.19 -6.09
N ILE A 249 7.98 -24.03 -7.03
CA ILE A 249 6.72 -23.87 -7.76
C ILE A 249 5.55 -24.02 -6.79
N GLY A 250 5.62 -24.94 -5.84
CA GLY A 250 4.60 -25.16 -4.81
C GLY A 250 4.52 -23.99 -3.84
N ALA A 251 5.64 -23.46 -3.39
CA ALA A 251 5.73 -22.26 -2.56
C ALA A 251 5.31 -21.02 -3.35
N GLY A 252 5.70 -20.90 -4.62
CA GLY A 252 5.27 -19.82 -5.51
C GLY A 252 3.78 -19.89 -5.81
N ALA A 253 3.24 -21.07 -6.10
CA ALA A 253 1.82 -21.30 -6.32
C ALA A 253 1.01 -21.18 -5.03
N TRP A 254 1.57 -21.52 -3.88
CA TRP A 254 0.97 -21.26 -2.57
C TRP A 254 0.95 -19.76 -2.30
N LEU A 255 2.05 -19.05 -2.57
CA LEU A 255 2.15 -17.61 -2.36
C LEU A 255 1.25 -16.84 -3.32
N VAL A 256 1.16 -17.26 -4.59
CA VAL A 256 0.20 -16.72 -5.55
C VAL A 256 -1.23 -17.02 -5.11
N ARG A 257 -1.55 -18.27 -4.75
CA ARG A 257 -2.90 -18.63 -4.27
C ARG A 257 -3.27 -17.90 -2.98
N HIS A 258 -2.32 -17.72 -2.06
CA HIS A 258 -2.53 -17.02 -0.82
C HIS A 258 -2.65 -15.51 -1.04
N ALA A 259 -1.87 -14.96 -1.98
CA ALA A 259 -1.95 -13.57 -2.39
C ALA A 259 -3.25 -13.21 -3.11
N SER A 260 -3.80 -14.15 -3.88
CA SER A 260 -5.04 -13.95 -4.64
C SER A 260 -6.29 -14.49 -3.94
N ALA A 261 -6.15 -15.11 -2.76
CA ALA A 261 -7.29 -15.57 -1.98
C ALA A 261 -8.07 -14.35 -1.44
N PRO A 262 -9.33 -14.18 -1.84
CA PRO A 262 -10.17 -13.12 -1.28
C PRO A 262 -10.40 -13.39 0.21
N ILE A 263 -10.34 -12.33 1.02
CA ILE A 263 -10.64 -12.41 2.44
C ILE A 263 -12.16 -12.40 2.61
N GLU A 264 -12.71 -13.40 3.31
CA GLU A 264 -14.13 -13.43 3.66
C GLU A 264 -14.28 -13.57 5.18
N VAL A 265 -15.14 -12.74 5.76
CA VAL A 265 -15.40 -12.71 7.20
C VAL A 265 -16.91 -12.65 7.44
N ALA A 266 -17.40 -13.55 8.28
CA ALA A 266 -18.74 -13.45 8.84
C ALA A 266 -18.75 -12.45 10.02
N ALA A 267 -19.59 -11.44 9.95
CA ALA A 267 -19.83 -10.47 11.02
C ALA A 267 -21.31 -10.48 11.40
N GLY A 268 -21.68 -11.35 12.36
CA GLY A 268 -23.09 -11.56 12.73
C GLY A 268 -23.94 -12.00 11.53
N PRO A 269 -24.99 -11.24 11.16
CA PRO A 269 -25.84 -11.54 10.00
C PRO A 269 -25.20 -11.14 8.66
N LEU A 270 -24.05 -10.46 8.66
CA LEU A 270 -23.38 -10.00 7.46
C LEU A 270 -22.24 -10.95 7.04
N SER A 271 -22.07 -11.12 5.73
CA SER A 271 -20.82 -11.63 5.14
C SER A 271 -20.11 -10.48 4.45
N LEU A 272 -18.83 -10.30 4.79
CA LEU A 272 -17.96 -9.33 4.16
C LEU A 272 -16.93 -10.08 3.34
N ARG A 273 -16.88 -9.84 2.04
CA ARG A 273 -15.96 -10.49 1.10
C ARG A 273 -15.16 -9.47 0.33
N GLU A 274 -13.84 -9.58 0.34
CA GLU A 274 -12.99 -8.79 -0.56
C GLU A 274 -13.31 -9.16 -2.00
N ALA A 275 -13.93 -8.24 -2.74
CA ALA A 275 -14.24 -8.42 -4.15
C ALA A 275 -13.04 -8.04 -5.02
N HIS A 276 -12.35 -6.95 -4.67
CA HIS A 276 -11.20 -6.46 -5.41
C HIS A 276 -10.25 -5.66 -4.53
N ARG A 277 -8.98 -5.60 -4.96
CA ARG A 277 -7.93 -4.82 -4.32
C ARG A 277 -7.18 -4.04 -5.39
N GLU A 278 -7.32 -2.72 -5.34
CA GLU A 278 -6.69 -1.82 -6.30
C GLU A 278 -5.41 -1.21 -5.70
N LEU A 279 -4.28 -1.41 -6.39
CA LEU A 279 -3.01 -0.81 -6.04
C LEU A 279 -2.88 0.52 -6.79
N THR A 280 -3.25 1.62 -6.14
CA THR A 280 -3.30 2.94 -6.79
C THR A 280 -1.93 3.45 -7.26
N GLY A 281 -0.84 2.89 -6.73
CA GLY A 281 0.52 3.40 -6.92
C GLY A 281 0.80 4.70 -6.16
N GLN A 282 -0.19 5.25 -5.45
CA GLN A 282 -0.09 6.52 -4.73
C GLN A 282 -0.12 6.28 -3.21
N GLN A 283 0.92 6.70 -2.50
CA GLN A 283 0.92 6.64 -1.03
C GLN A 283 -0.02 7.68 -0.40
N ARG A 284 -0.45 7.41 0.83
CA ARG A 284 -1.35 8.26 1.64
C ARG A 284 -2.63 8.58 0.88
N THR A 285 -3.28 7.57 0.29
CA THR A 285 -4.65 7.75 -0.17
C THR A 285 -5.54 8.02 1.04
N THR A 286 -6.29 9.09 0.96
CA THR A 286 -7.12 9.57 2.06
C THR A 286 -8.46 9.95 1.48
N ARG A 287 -9.55 9.58 2.17
CA ARG A 287 -10.92 9.76 1.70
C ARG A 287 -11.20 9.07 0.35
N VAL A 288 -12.31 8.35 0.32
CA VAL A 288 -12.87 7.76 -0.90
C VAL A 288 -14.33 8.13 -0.97
N ARG A 289 -14.88 8.24 -2.18
CA ARG A 289 -16.32 8.53 -2.38
C ARG A 289 -16.84 7.76 -3.59
N PHE A 290 -18.00 7.13 -3.43
CA PHE A 290 -18.74 6.57 -4.55
C PHE A 290 -19.54 7.66 -5.25
N ALA A 291 -19.72 7.52 -6.55
CA ALA A 291 -20.61 8.32 -7.39
C ALA A 291 -21.44 7.39 -8.30
N ASN A 292 -22.51 7.91 -8.90
CA ASN A 292 -23.43 7.14 -9.75
C ASN A 292 -23.83 5.80 -9.12
N ASP A 293 -24.40 5.83 -7.91
CA ASP A 293 -24.84 4.65 -7.16
C ASP A 293 -23.77 3.56 -6.95
N GLY A 294 -22.49 3.95 -6.97
CA GLY A 294 -21.37 3.05 -6.77
C GLY A 294 -20.72 2.52 -8.04
N GLU A 295 -21.14 2.98 -9.22
CA GLU A 295 -20.47 2.68 -10.49
C GLU A 295 -19.13 3.38 -10.66
N MET A 296 -18.91 4.46 -9.92
CA MET A 296 -17.68 5.26 -9.98
C MET A 296 -17.12 5.45 -8.58
N LEU A 297 -15.80 5.39 -8.45
CA LEU A 297 -15.09 5.54 -7.18
C LEU A 297 -13.99 6.59 -7.31
N ALA A 298 -14.13 7.69 -6.59
CA ALA A 298 -13.11 8.71 -6.45
C ALA A 298 -12.20 8.43 -5.24
N VAL A 299 -10.88 8.50 -5.45
CA VAL A 299 -9.83 8.23 -4.46
C VAL A 299 -8.89 9.43 -4.41
N MET A 300 -8.90 10.14 -3.29
CA MET A 300 -8.06 11.33 -3.14
C MET A 300 -6.63 10.97 -2.75
N CYS A 301 -5.66 11.57 -3.44
CA CYS A 301 -4.22 11.32 -3.30
C CYS A 301 -3.47 12.63 -2.97
N PRO A 302 -3.54 13.15 -1.72
CA PRO A 302 -3.04 14.49 -1.40
C PRO A 302 -1.55 14.68 -1.59
N ARG A 303 -0.75 13.63 -1.41
CA ARG A 303 0.71 13.71 -1.57
C ARG A 303 1.12 14.04 -3.02
N TYR A 304 0.25 13.72 -3.97
CA TYR A 304 0.53 13.80 -5.41
C TYR A 304 -0.36 14.81 -6.13
N ASN A 305 -1.08 15.65 -5.37
CA ASN A 305 -2.00 16.67 -5.90
C ASN A 305 -2.92 16.12 -6.99
N LYS A 306 -3.56 14.97 -6.75
CA LYS A 306 -4.46 14.35 -7.71
C LYS A 306 -5.62 13.60 -7.06
N VAL A 307 -6.65 13.33 -7.85
CA VAL A 307 -7.71 12.38 -7.55
C VAL A 307 -7.72 11.31 -8.63
N LEU A 308 -7.83 10.05 -8.23
CA LEU A 308 -8.03 8.93 -9.15
C LEU A 308 -9.52 8.60 -9.18
N VAL A 309 -10.08 8.39 -10.36
CA VAL A 309 -11.48 8.02 -10.53
C VAL A 309 -11.54 6.68 -11.25
N TYR A 310 -12.05 5.66 -10.59
CA TYR A 310 -12.19 4.31 -11.15
C TYR A 310 -13.65 4.03 -11.52
N ARG A 311 -13.86 3.34 -12.64
CA ARG A 311 -15.13 2.66 -12.90
C ARG A 311 -15.17 1.36 -12.11
N VAL A 312 -16.30 1.05 -11.49
CA VAL A 312 -16.55 -0.20 -10.76
C VAL A 312 -17.54 -1.05 -11.57
N ASP A 313 -17.05 -2.14 -12.12
CA ASP A 313 -17.83 -3.04 -12.96
C ASP A 313 -18.89 -3.84 -12.17
N GLU A 314 -19.74 -4.59 -12.86
CA GLU A 314 -20.76 -5.45 -12.22
C GLU A 314 -20.16 -6.53 -11.31
N SER A 315 -18.91 -6.92 -11.57
CA SER A 315 -18.17 -7.89 -10.75
C SER A 315 -17.53 -7.28 -9.50
N LEU A 316 -17.79 -5.98 -9.24
CA LEU A 316 -17.29 -5.19 -8.11
C LEU A 316 -15.78 -4.99 -8.15
N ARG A 317 -15.21 -4.91 -9.35
CA ARG A 317 -13.78 -4.67 -9.59
C ARG A 317 -13.59 -3.30 -10.22
N THR A 318 -12.45 -2.67 -9.91
CA THR A 318 -12.08 -1.42 -10.55
C THR A 318 -11.51 -1.69 -11.94
N GLU A 319 -11.97 -0.92 -12.93
CA GLU A 319 -11.41 -0.89 -14.28
C GLU A 319 -10.47 0.32 -14.45
N SER A 320 -9.99 0.57 -15.68
CA SER A 320 -9.13 1.71 -16.01
C SER A 320 -9.63 3.00 -15.37
N GLY A 321 -8.77 3.65 -14.60
CA GLY A 321 -9.09 4.90 -13.92
C GLY A 321 -8.68 6.14 -14.72
N VAL A 322 -9.36 7.24 -14.46
CA VAL A 322 -8.96 8.58 -14.89
C VAL A 322 -8.13 9.23 -13.78
N GLU A 323 -7.03 9.86 -14.15
CA GLU A 323 -6.27 10.72 -13.24
C GLU A 323 -6.65 12.18 -13.43
N ILE A 324 -7.07 12.83 -12.35
CA ILE A 324 -7.36 14.27 -12.30
C ILE A 324 -6.21 14.95 -11.57
N ALA A 325 -5.31 15.57 -12.32
CA ALA A 325 -4.26 16.42 -11.76
C ALA A 325 -4.86 17.72 -11.22
N LEU A 326 -4.34 18.18 -10.09
CA LEU A 326 -4.84 19.35 -9.38
C LEU A 326 -3.70 20.37 -9.20
N ASP A 327 -4.07 21.65 -9.25
CA ASP A 327 -3.13 22.75 -9.03
C ASP A 327 -2.73 22.86 -7.54
N GLY A 328 -3.62 22.47 -6.64
CA GLY A 328 -3.43 22.50 -5.19
C GLY A 328 -3.41 21.12 -4.54
N ARG A 329 -3.11 21.11 -3.24
CA ARG A 329 -3.19 19.89 -2.43
C ARG A 329 -4.67 19.62 -2.10
N PRO A 330 -5.25 18.48 -2.51
CA PRO A 330 -6.63 18.16 -2.16
C PRO A 330 -6.75 17.84 -0.67
N VAL A 331 -7.84 18.31 -0.07
CA VAL A 331 -8.13 18.19 1.37
C VAL A 331 -9.44 17.43 1.62
N ALA A 332 -10.43 17.65 0.76
CA ALA A 332 -11.70 16.94 0.82
C ALA A 332 -12.24 16.71 -0.60
N ILE A 333 -13.02 15.63 -0.74
CA ILE A 333 -13.77 15.31 -1.96
C ILE A 333 -15.22 15.02 -1.60
N ALA A 334 -16.13 15.45 -2.46
CA ALA A 334 -17.54 15.14 -2.40
C ALA A 334 -18.06 14.81 -3.80
N THR A 335 -19.02 13.90 -3.89
CA THR A 335 -19.61 13.42 -5.14
C THR A 335 -21.11 13.63 -5.10
N GLU A 336 -21.68 14.00 -6.24
CA GLU A 336 -23.11 14.15 -6.44
C GLU A 336 -23.43 13.90 -7.90
N GLY A 337 -24.20 12.85 -8.20
CA GLY A 337 -24.37 12.38 -9.58
C GLY A 337 -23.04 12.19 -10.29
N ASP A 338 -22.88 12.85 -11.44
CA ASP A 338 -21.69 12.78 -12.29
C ASP A 338 -20.65 13.89 -12.00
N VAL A 339 -20.79 14.60 -10.87
CA VAL A 339 -19.91 15.70 -10.46
C VAL A 339 -19.08 15.31 -9.26
N LEU A 340 -17.77 15.41 -9.41
CA LEU A 340 -16.78 15.34 -8.34
C LEU A 340 -16.36 16.76 -7.95
N ARG A 341 -16.51 17.11 -6.68
CA ARG A 341 -16.02 18.37 -6.10
C ARG A 341 -14.77 18.10 -5.31
N VAL A 342 -13.73 18.89 -5.56
CA VAL A 342 -12.42 18.74 -4.91
C VAL A 342 -12.03 20.05 -4.24
N LEU A 343 -11.97 20.02 -2.91
CA LEU A 343 -11.47 21.12 -2.09
C LEU A 343 -9.95 21.06 -2.01
N GLN A 344 -9.29 22.17 -2.31
CA GLN A 344 -7.85 22.29 -2.46
C GLN A 344 -7.29 23.42 -1.59
N ARG A 345 -6.10 23.18 -1.06
CA ARG A 345 -5.22 24.21 -0.51
C ARG A 345 -4.17 24.59 -1.53
N PRO A 346 -3.67 25.84 -1.51
CA PRO A 346 -2.49 26.20 -2.28
C PRO A 346 -1.31 25.27 -1.92
N PRO A 347 -0.43 24.94 -2.89
CA PRO A 347 0.68 24.01 -2.68
C PRO A 347 1.77 24.60 -1.78
N GLY A 348 2.53 23.75 -1.10
CA GLY A 348 3.72 24.16 -0.33
C GLY A 348 3.43 25.22 0.73
N ASP A 349 4.23 26.29 0.73
CA ASP A 349 4.12 27.41 1.66
C ASP A 349 3.06 28.44 1.25
N ASP A 350 2.59 28.40 -0.01
CA ASP A 350 1.55 29.32 -0.51
C ASP A 350 0.23 29.16 0.24
N LYS A 351 0.02 28.03 0.93
CA LYS A 351 -1.14 27.81 1.81
C LYS A 351 -1.24 28.86 2.91
N HIS A 352 -0.12 29.49 3.29
CA HIS A 352 -0.08 30.56 4.28
C HIS A 352 -0.34 31.93 3.65
N LEU A 353 -0.16 32.07 2.33
CA LEU A 353 -0.22 33.32 1.58
C LEU A 353 -1.60 33.58 0.97
N GLY A 354 -2.24 32.54 0.43
CA GLY A 354 -3.49 32.65 -0.31
C GLY A 354 -4.64 31.79 0.23
N PRO A 355 -5.90 32.15 -0.08
CA PRO A 355 -7.03 31.29 0.21
C PRO A 355 -7.00 30.01 -0.65
N GLY A 356 -7.58 28.94 -0.12
CA GLY A 356 -7.87 27.76 -0.91
C GLY A 356 -9.13 27.93 -1.76
N TRP A 357 -9.47 26.88 -2.47
CA TRP A 357 -10.58 26.86 -3.41
C TRP A 357 -11.14 25.46 -3.58
N TRP A 358 -12.31 25.34 -4.19
CA TRP A 358 -12.81 24.07 -4.68
C TRP A 358 -13.19 24.16 -6.16
N GLU A 359 -13.11 23.02 -6.83
CA GLU A 359 -13.39 22.88 -8.26
C GLU A 359 -14.29 21.68 -8.50
N CYS A 360 -15.12 21.76 -9.54
CA CYS A 360 -15.93 20.66 -10.00
C CYS A 360 -15.26 19.98 -11.20
N PHE A 361 -15.34 18.67 -11.24
CA PHE A 361 -14.88 17.83 -12.34
C PHE A 361 -16.00 16.86 -12.69
N ALA A 362 -16.15 16.58 -13.99
CA ALA A 362 -16.83 15.37 -14.43
C ALA A 362 -16.00 14.15 -14.01
N LEU A 363 -16.65 12.99 -13.90
CA LEU A 363 -15.97 11.74 -13.53
C LEU A 363 -15.03 11.21 -14.63
N ASP A 364 -15.06 11.78 -15.83
CA ASP A 364 -14.08 11.56 -16.90
C ASP A 364 -12.85 12.49 -16.83
N GLY A 365 -12.80 13.36 -15.81
CA GLY A 365 -11.71 14.29 -15.53
C GLY A 365 -11.87 15.69 -16.13
N ALA A 366 -12.90 15.95 -16.94
CA ALA A 366 -13.14 17.27 -17.49
C ALA A 366 -13.55 18.26 -16.38
N ARG A 367 -12.85 19.39 -16.25
CA ARG A 367 -13.21 20.46 -15.31
C ARG A 367 -14.55 21.08 -15.70
N ARG A 368 -15.45 21.27 -14.72
CA ARG A 368 -16.78 21.87 -14.89
C ARG A 368 -16.85 23.23 -14.18
N GLY A 369 -17.03 24.29 -14.95
CA GLY A 369 -17.21 25.64 -14.42
C GLY A 369 -15.93 26.25 -13.83
N PRO A 370 -16.07 27.43 -13.18
CA PRO A 370 -14.95 28.16 -12.61
C PRO A 370 -14.52 27.60 -11.25
N ARG A 371 -13.38 28.09 -10.77
CA ARG A 371 -12.87 27.85 -9.43
C ARG A 371 -13.67 28.65 -8.42
N VAL A 372 -14.04 28.03 -7.31
CA VAL A 372 -14.82 28.67 -6.24
C VAL A 372 -13.92 28.93 -5.02
N PRO A 373 -13.76 30.18 -4.55
CA PRO A 373 -12.97 30.48 -3.36
C PRO A 373 -13.51 29.76 -2.10
N ALA A 374 -12.61 29.28 -1.25
CA ALA A 374 -12.92 28.50 -0.04
C ALA A 374 -12.34 29.08 1.27
N GLY A 375 -11.89 30.34 1.23
CA GLY A 375 -11.25 31.00 2.37
C GLY A 375 -9.85 30.46 2.69
N TYR A 376 -9.26 30.94 3.79
CA TYR A 376 -7.94 30.51 4.26
C TYR A 376 -8.04 29.19 5.02
N TYR A 377 -7.09 28.28 4.78
CA TYR A 377 -7.05 26.93 5.38
C TYR A 377 -8.40 26.20 5.35
N PRO A 378 -8.93 25.86 4.16
CA PRO A 378 -10.10 25.00 4.09
C PRO A 378 -9.79 23.59 4.58
N ASP A 379 -10.61 23.02 5.46
CA ASP A 379 -10.39 21.74 6.16
C ASP A 379 -11.33 20.63 5.69
N ASP A 380 -12.58 20.96 5.36
CA ASP A 380 -13.56 19.97 4.97
C ASP A 380 -14.58 20.50 3.95
N LEU A 381 -15.12 19.58 3.16
CA LEU A 381 -16.20 19.79 2.20
C LEU A 381 -17.22 18.67 2.34
N ALA A 382 -18.49 19.04 2.49
CA ALA A 382 -19.61 18.12 2.41
C ALA A 382 -20.67 18.66 1.43
N VAL A 383 -21.51 17.76 0.92
CA VAL A 383 -22.69 18.11 0.13
C VAL A 383 -23.89 17.51 0.85
N THR A 384 -24.99 18.26 0.93
CA THR A 384 -26.23 17.77 1.55
C THR A 384 -26.75 16.54 0.81
N PRO A 385 -27.46 15.61 1.48
CA PRO A 385 -27.96 14.38 0.86
C PRO A 385 -28.86 14.61 -0.37
N ASP A 386 -29.56 15.74 -0.43
CA ASP A 386 -30.38 16.17 -1.56
C ASP A 386 -29.57 16.77 -2.73
N GLY A 387 -28.25 16.89 -2.57
CA GLY A 387 -27.34 17.46 -3.58
C GLY A 387 -27.38 19.00 -3.67
N ARG A 388 -28.28 19.67 -2.95
CA ARG A 388 -28.59 21.08 -3.21
C ARG A 388 -27.55 22.04 -2.65
N PHE A 389 -26.91 21.72 -1.53
CA PHE A 389 -25.99 22.63 -0.86
C PHE A 389 -24.61 22.01 -0.66
N ALA A 390 -23.57 22.77 -0.99
CA ALA A 390 -22.21 22.45 -0.59
C ALA A 390 -21.83 23.24 0.66
N LEU A 391 -21.18 22.59 1.61
CA LEU A 391 -20.71 23.17 2.86
C LEU A 391 -19.19 23.09 2.92
N VAL A 392 -18.54 24.25 3.06
CA VAL A 392 -17.09 24.38 3.15
C VAL A 392 -16.73 24.84 4.55
N LEU A 393 -15.93 24.03 5.24
CA LEU A 393 -15.40 24.33 6.56
C LEU A 393 -13.97 24.86 6.43
N SER A 394 -13.67 25.98 7.07
CA SER A 394 -12.33 26.55 7.11
C SER A 394 -11.93 26.94 8.52
N SER A 395 -10.73 26.54 8.93
CA SER A 395 -10.10 26.91 10.21
C SER A 395 -9.55 28.32 10.19
N GLY A 396 -9.30 28.91 9.01
CA GLY A 396 -8.89 30.30 8.88
C GLY A 396 -7.61 30.57 9.68
N ARG A 397 -7.68 31.41 10.70
CA ARG A 397 -6.53 31.76 11.55
C ARG A 397 -6.16 30.76 12.66
N ALA A 398 -6.61 29.52 12.62
CA ALA A 398 -6.33 28.53 13.68
C ALA A 398 -4.83 28.30 13.96
N GLU A 399 -3.93 28.64 13.01
CA GLU A 399 -2.47 28.68 13.25
C GLU A 399 -1.98 29.93 14.03
N GLY A 400 -2.89 30.75 14.57
CA GLY A 400 -2.59 31.93 15.40
C GLY A 400 -2.35 33.23 14.64
N ASP A 401 -2.57 33.26 13.33
CA ASP A 401 -2.34 34.45 12.49
C ASP A 401 -3.52 35.43 12.56
N ALA A 402 -3.41 36.44 13.42
CA ALA A 402 -4.48 37.42 13.65
C ALA A 402 -4.89 38.21 12.38
N THR A 403 -4.08 38.22 11.32
CA THR A 403 -4.40 38.89 10.04
C THR A 403 -5.39 38.10 9.19
N LYS A 404 -5.58 36.81 9.49
CA LYS A 404 -6.46 35.93 8.74
C LYS A 404 -7.88 35.89 9.33
N PRO A 405 -8.88 35.52 8.52
CA PRO A 405 -10.26 35.51 8.98
C PRO A 405 -10.52 34.43 10.05
N SER A 406 -11.49 34.66 10.94
CA SER A 406 -11.94 33.67 11.91
C SER A 406 -12.44 32.38 11.23
N PRO A 407 -12.34 31.23 11.91
CA PRO A 407 -12.89 29.97 11.44
C PRO A 407 -14.39 30.11 11.10
N ARG A 408 -14.85 29.44 10.05
CA ARG A 408 -16.22 29.57 9.55
C ARG A 408 -16.67 28.35 8.76
N LEU A 409 -18.00 28.22 8.69
CA LEU A 409 -18.71 27.34 7.77
C LEU A 409 -19.40 28.20 6.71
N GLU A 410 -19.11 27.97 5.44
CA GLU A 410 -19.76 28.63 4.30
C GLU A 410 -20.65 27.62 3.57
N VAL A 411 -21.87 28.05 3.21
CA VAL A 411 -22.87 27.23 2.53
C VAL A 411 -23.13 27.81 1.15
N PHE A 412 -23.06 26.99 0.11
CA PHE A 412 -23.25 27.37 -1.29
C PHE A 412 -24.48 26.66 -1.85
N ASP A 413 -25.41 27.41 -2.45
CA ASP A 413 -26.56 26.81 -3.17
C ASP A 413 -26.12 26.39 -4.57
N LEU A 414 -26.07 25.07 -4.79
CA LEU A 414 -25.62 24.45 -6.04
C LEU A 414 -26.70 24.50 -7.15
N ALA A 415 -27.97 24.71 -6.78
CA ALA A 415 -29.07 24.89 -7.71
C ALA A 415 -29.11 26.32 -8.28
N SER A 416 -28.52 27.28 -7.57
CA SER A 416 -28.23 28.63 -8.10
C SER A 416 -27.11 28.57 -9.14
N ARG A 417 -27.33 27.83 -10.23
CA ARG A 417 -26.47 27.91 -11.41
C ARG A 417 -26.56 29.35 -11.90
N ALA A 418 -25.51 30.13 -11.68
CA ALA A 418 -25.37 31.41 -12.34
C ALA A 418 -25.44 31.15 -13.85
N ASP A 419 -26.50 31.65 -14.49
CA ASP A 419 -26.75 31.61 -15.95
C ASP A 419 -25.62 32.28 -16.78
N HIS A 420 -24.49 32.63 -16.16
CA HIS A 420 -23.41 33.45 -16.70
C HIS A 420 -22.00 32.87 -16.53
N GLY A 421 -21.85 31.64 -16.00
CA GLY A 421 -20.54 30.99 -15.89
C GLY A 421 -19.64 31.51 -14.77
N ASP A 422 -20.17 32.35 -13.88
CA ASP A 422 -19.49 32.84 -12.68
C ASP A 422 -19.47 31.80 -11.54
N ALA A 423 -18.51 31.95 -10.62
CA ALA A 423 -18.41 31.08 -9.46
C ALA A 423 -19.57 31.33 -8.49
N PRO A 424 -20.20 30.27 -7.91
CA PRO A 424 -21.26 30.44 -6.94
C PRO A 424 -20.76 31.24 -5.73
N SER A 425 -21.56 32.20 -5.30
CA SER A 425 -21.35 32.93 -4.06
C SER A 425 -21.95 32.16 -2.88
N PRO A 426 -21.43 32.33 -1.65
CA PRO A 426 -22.03 31.72 -0.47
C PRO A 426 -23.48 32.18 -0.30
N ALA A 427 -24.40 31.22 -0.18
CA ALA A 427 -25.80 31.45 0.16
C ALA A 427 -25.99 31.67 1.67
N GLY A 428 -25.08 31.13 2.49
CA GLY A 428 -25.12 31.26 3.95
C GLY A 428 -23.73 31.16 4.55
N ARG A 429 -23.58 31.69 5.77
CA ARG A 429 -22.32 31.64 6.53
C ARG A 429 -22.57 31.59 8.03
N LEU A 430 -21.77 30.80 8.73
CA LEU A 430 -21.69 30.75 10.18
C LEU A 430 -20.24 31.00 10.60
N ASP A 431 -20.01 32.12 11.29
CA ASP A 431 -18.72 32.40 11.92
C ASP A 431 -18.60 31.66 13.26
N LEU A 432 -17.44 31.05 13.49
CA LEU A 432 -17.12 30.34 14.72
C LEU A 432 -16.27 31.19 15.65
N ASP A 433 -16.03 30.72 16.87
CA ASP A 433 -15.16 31.41 17.80
C ASP A 433 -13.73 31.45 17.22
N PRO A 434 -13.04 32.59 17.26
CA PRO A 434 -11.63 32.69 16.91
C PRO A 434 -10.68 31.64 17.50
N ALA A 435 -10.99 31.12 18.68
CA ALA A 435 -10.19 30.11 19.37
C ALA A 435 -10.53 28.68 18.94
N ASP A 436 -11.61 28.47 18.18
CA ASP A 436 -11.98 27.15 17.66
C ASP A 436 -11.02 26.74 16.53
N ASP A 437 -10.60 25.47 16.54
CA ASP A 437 -9.80 24.86 15.47
C ASP A 437 -10.60 23.74 14.78
N PRO A 438 -11.51 24.06 13.85
CA PRO A 438 -12.39 23.07 13.26
C PRO A 438 -11.67 22.21 12.20
N ASP A 439 -11.87 20.89 12.22
CA ASP A 439 -11.16 19.98 11.31
C ASP A 439 -12.02 18.99 10.52
N ARG A 440 -13.26 18.72 10.96
CA ARG A 440 -14.17 17.80 10.28
C ARG A 440 -15.60 18.25 10.34
N LEU A 441 -16.31 18.07 9.24
CA LEU A 441 -17.75 18.30 9.10
C LEU A 441 -18.48 16.97 8.91
N VAL A 442 -19.50 16.72 9.73
CA VAL A 442 -20.38 15.55 9.60
C VAL A 442 -21.83 16.04 9.47
N LEU A 443 -22.52 15.61 8.42
CA LEU A 443 -23.94 15.90 8.23
C LEU A 443 -24.80 14.79 8.84
N SER A 444 -26.01 15.14 9.30
CA SER A 444 -27.02 14.14 9.60
C SER A 444 -27.55 13.46 8.33
N ALA A 445 -28.19 12.31 8.48
CA ALA A 445 -28.74 11.54 7.37
C ALA A 445 -29.76 12.34 6.54
N SER A 446 -30.53 13.22 7.20
CA SER A 446 -31.44 14.15 6.52
C SER A 446 -30.77 15.40 5.94
N GLY A 447 -29.53 15.70 6.36
CA GLY A 447 -28.82 16.94 6.01
C GLY A 447 -29.29 18.20 6.75
N THR A 448 -30.28 18.08 7.64
CA THR A 448 -30.84 19.24 8.38
C THR A 448 -30.01 19.61 9.61
N ARG A 449 -28.97 18.85 9.94
CA ARG A 449 -28.05 19.10 11.05
C ARG A 449 -26.63 18.80 10.64
N ALA A 450 -25.68 19.46 11.30
CA ALA A 450 -24.27 19.14 11.19
C ALA A 450 -23.56 19.16 12.53
N LEU A 451 -22.46 18.42 12.59
CA LEU A 451 -21.47 18.50 13.65
C LEU A 451 -20.15 18.95 13.05
N ILE A 452 -19.54 19.95 13.68
CA ILE A 452 -18.16 20.38 13.39
C ILE A 452 -17.29 19.87 14.54
N ARG A 453 -16.35 18.97 14.25
CA ARG A 453 -15.37 18.54 15.24
C ARG A 453 -14.29 19.60 15.36
N LEU A 454 -13.89 19.89 16.59
CA LEU A 454 -12.74 20.73 16.88
C LEU A 454 -11.50 19.84 17.05
N ALA A 455 -10.43 20.14 16.33
CA ALA A 455 -9.12 19.57 16.57
C ALA A 455 -8.64 19.98 17.97
N HIS A 456 -7.96 19.07 18.65
CA HIS A 456 -7.33 19.31 19.96
C HIS A 456 -8.27 19.68 21.12
N ALA A 457 -9.58 19.78 20.87
CA ALA A 457 -10.61 19.92 21.86
C ALA A 457 -11.53 18.69 21.81
N ASP A 458 -11.83 18.10 22.96
CA ASP A 458 -12.77 16.97 23.09
C ASP A 458 -14.22 17.45 22.95
N GLN A 459 -14.49 18.21 21.87
CA GLN A 459 -15.72 18.95 21.64
C GLN A 459 -16.13 18.93 20.16
N ALA A 460 -17.44 18.96 19.94
CA ALA A 460 -18.02 19.26 18.64
C ALA A 460 -19.08 20.35 18.77
N LEU A 461 -19.21 21.15 17.72
CA LEU A 461 -20.20 22.20 17.57
C LEU A 461 -21.42 21.64 16.82
N ALA A 462 -22.61 21.79 17.40
CA ALA A 462 -23.86 21.38 16.77
C ALA A 462 -24.45 22.53 15.96
N VAL A 463 -24.69 22.29 14.67
CA VAL A 463 -25.18 23.30 13.72
C VAL A 463 -26.55 22.87 13.20
N ASP A 464 -27.53 23.76 13.29
CA ASP A 464 -28.84 23.65 12.63
C ASP A 464 -28.72 24.09 11.18
N LEU A 465 -29.11 23.18 10.29
CA LEU A 465 -29.15 23.34 8.83
C LEU A 465 -30.57 23.14 8.29
N SER A 466 -31.62 23.25 9.13
CA SER A 466 -33.02 23.23 8.68
C SER A 466 -33.31 24.33 7.64
N ARG A 467 -32.57 25.44 7.72
CA ARG A 467 -32.44 26.45 6.66
C ARG A 467 -30.97 26.58 6.27
N PRO A 468 -30.47 25.84 5.26
CA PRO A 468 -29.04 25.80 4.93
C PRO A 468 -28.42 27.16 4.61
N ALA A 469 -29.19 28.09 4.05
CA ALA A 469 -28.73 29.47 3.80
C ALA A 469 -28.60 30.33 5.08
N GLU A 470 -29.17 29.89 6.21
CA GLU A 470 -29.06 30.53 7.52
C GLU A 470 -28.55 29.51 8.57
N PRO A 471 -27.31 28.99 8.44
CA PRO A 471 -26.77 28.01 9.37
C PRO A 471 -26.64 28.62 10.78
N LYS A 472 -27.06 27.89 11.81
CA LYS A 472 -27.04 28.38 13.21
C LYS A 472 -26.30 27.43 14.13
N LEU A 473 -25.37 27.98 14.91
CA LEU A 473 -24.77 27.24 16.02
C LEU A 473 -25.81 27.07 17.13
N VAL A 474 -26.17 25.82 17.44
CA VAL A 474 -27.18 25.49 18.46
C VAL A 474 -26.53 25.17 19.80
N GLY A 475 -25.31 24.63 19.79
CA GLY A 475 -24.62 24.30 21.03
C GLY A 475 -23.24 23.68 20.83
N ARG A 476 -22.60 23.40 21.97
CA ARG A 476 -21.33 22.69 22.06
C ARG A 476 -21.55 21.42 22.87
N SER A 477 -21.02 20.30 22.39
CA SER A 477 -21.13 19.01 23.05
C SER A 477 -19.75 18.43 23.28
N ALA A 478 -19.51 17.87 24.46
CA ALA A 478 -18.32 17.06 24.70
C ALA A 478 -18.39 15.80 23.81
N VAL A 479 -17.29 15.48 23.14
CA VAL A 479 -17.16 14.27 22.33
C VAL A 479 -16.05 13.43 22.95
N ASN A 480 -16.33 12.14 23.18
CA ASN A 480 -15.30 11.22 23.63
C ASN A 480 -14.36 10.88 22.46
N THR A 481 -13.32 11.69 22.28
CA THR A 481 -12.28 11.52 21.25
C THR A 481 -11.38 10.31 21.51
N SER A 482 -11.44 9.70 22.71
CA SER A 482 -10.79 8.41 22.98
C SER A 482 -11.67 7.21 22.63
N GLY A 483 -12.96 7.45 22.37
CA GLY A 483 -13.98 6.44 22.12
C GLY A 483 -14.12 6.04 20.66
N ALA A 484 -14.89 4.98 20.43
CA ALA A 484 -15.29 4.55 19.09
C ALA A 484 -16.45 5.43 18.58
N PRO A 485 -16.46 5.79 17.28
CA PRO A 485 -17.60 6.47 16.67
C PRO A 485 -18.91 5.70 16.91
N TYR A 486 -20.04 6.39 17.00
CA TYR A 486 -21.37 5.80 17.21
C TYR A 486 -22.45 6.66 16.54
N LEU A 487 -23.64 6.12 16.29
CA LEU A 487 -24.73 6.88 15.71
C LEU A 487 -25.61 7.47 16.81
N SER A 488 -25.81 8.78 16.79
CA SER A 488 -26.81 9.45 17.62
C SER A 488 -28.10 9.60 16.82
N ARG A 489 -29.25 9.27 17.41
CA ARG A 489 -30.57 9.38 16.78
C ARG A 489 -31.40 10.46 17.49
N GLY A 490 -32.00 11.33 16.70
CA GLY A 490 -32.93 12.34 17.16
C GLY A 490 -34.35 11.76 17.37
N PRO A 491 -35.22 12.46 18.13
CA PRO A 491 -36.62 12.07 18.30
C PRO A 491 -37.42 12.03 17.00
N ASP A 492 -36.96 12.76 15.99
CA ASP A 492 -37.53 12.85 14.63
C ASP A 492 -37.06 11.73 13.70
N GLY A 493 -36.27 10.77 14.21
CA GLY A 493 -35.76 9.63 13.43
C GLY A 493 -34.53 9.95 12.58
N ASP A 494 -34.12 11.22 12.51
CA ASP A 494 -32.85 11.60 11.88
C ASP A 494 -31.68 11.08 12.71
N SER A 495 -30.54 10.88 12.06
CA SER A 495 -29.37 10.32 12.71
C SER A 495 -28.09 10.98 12.26
N ILE A 496 -27.13 11.09 13.17
CA ILE A 496 -25.84 11.71 12.89
C ILE A 496 -24.72 10.86 13.47
N LEU A 497 -23.67 10.67 12.68
CA LEU A 497 -22.51 9.92 13.12
C LEU A 497 -21.69 10.78 14.09
N MET A 498 -21.63 10.38 15.34
CA MET A 498 -20.78 11.00 16.33
C MET A 498 -19.33 10.55 16.09
N PRO A 499 -18.39 11.50 15.92
CA PRO A 499 -17.01 11.15 15.65
C PRO A 499 -16.34 10.53 16.88
N GLY A 500 -15.33 9.70 16.64
CA GLY A 500 -14.47 9.12 17.68
C GLY A 500 -13.09 9.76 17.64
N SER A 501 -12.05 8.94 17.83
CA SER A 501 -10.67 9.42 17.69
C SER A 501 -10.37 9.98 16.29
N PRO A 502 -9.45 10.96 16.15
CA PRO A 502 -9.15 11.60 14.86
C PRO A 502 -8.70 10.63 13.77
N GLU A 503 -8.15 9.48 14.16
CA GLU A 503 -7.69 8.43 13.25
C GLU A 503 -8.77 7.36 12.96
N SER A 504 -9.85 7.32 13.74
CA SER A 504 -10.93 6.36 13.62
C SER A 504 -12.05 6.93 12.75
N GLU A 505 -12.04 6.56 11.47
CA GLU A 505 -13.14 6.86 10.55
C GLU A 505 -14.24 5.80 10.67
N ALA A 506 -15.50 6.21 10.55
CA ALA A 506 -16.61 5.28 10.52
C ALA A 506 -17.64 5.69 9.46
N ILE A 507 -18.42 4.72 9.01
CA ILE A 507 -19.52 4.94 8.09
C ILE A 507 -20.71 4.07 8.47
N ALA A 508 -21.90 4.68 8.48
CA ALA A 508 -23.15 3.96 8.65
C ALA A 508 -23.47 3.19 7.36
N MET A 509 -23.84 1.92 7.52
CA MET A 509 -24.19 1.03 6.42
C MET A 509 -25.68 0.68 6.51
N GLU A 510 -26.43 1.15 5.54
CA GLU A 510 -27.77 0.64 5.26
C GLU A 510 -27.65 -0.62 4.41
N ILE A 511 -28.13 -1.75 4.95
CA ILE A 511 -27.97 -3.05 4.29
C ILE A 511 -29.24 -3.36 3.48
N PRO A 512 -29.14 -3.51 2.15
CA PRO A 512 -30.29 -3.85 1.31
C PRO A 512 -30.98 -5.14 1.76
N GLY A 513 -32.32 -5.14 1.80
CA GLY A 513 -33.12 -6.31 2.15
C GLY A 513 -33.41 -6.51 3.66
N LEU A 514 -32.73 -5.78 4.56
CA LEU A 514 -33.09 -5.75 5.99
C LEU A 514 -34.24 -4.80 6.31
N SER A 515 -34.48 -3.80 5.45
CA SER A 515 -35.51 -2.76 5.64
C SER A 515 -36.96 -3.24 5.51
N GLY A 516 -37.20 -4.55 5.26
CA GLY A 516 -38.54 -5.12 5.07
C GLY A 516 -38.81 -6.45 5.79
N GLY A 517 -37.93 -6.90 6.70
CA GLY A 517 -37.99 -8.29 7.17
C GLY A 517 -37.35 -8.57 8.53
N VAL A 518 -37.56 -7.74 9.54
CA VAL A 518 -37.38 -8.22 10.92
C VAL A 518 -38.63 -9.00 11.31
N ALA A 519 -38.58 -10.31 11.05
CA ALA A 519 -39.53 -11.25 11.62
C ALA A 519 -39.53 -11.08 13.15
N ARG A 520 -40.74 -10.87 13.68
CA ARG A 520 -41.08 -10.82 15.10
C ARG A 520 -40.60 -12.11 15.77
N THR A 521 -39.43 -12.12 16.39
CA THR A 521 -39.13 -13.06 17.47
C THR A 521 -39.59 -12.42 18.76
N GLY A 522 -40.65 -12.99 19.32
CA GLY A 522 -41.54 -12.35 20.28
C GLY A 522 -40.89 -11.80 21.55
N LEU A 523 -41.36 -10.61 21.94
CA LEU A 523 -41.65 -10.16 23.30
C LEU A 523 -42.35 -8.78 23.17
N GLY A 524 -43.60 -8.71 23.65
CA GLY A 524 -44.25 -7.53 24.24
C GLY A 524 -44.48 -6.25 23.42
N ASP A 525 -45.76 -5.94 23.24
CA ASP A 525 -46.42 -4.63 23.09
C ASP A 525 -46.29 -3.75 21.84
N ALA A 526 -47.44 -3.13 21.53
CA ALA A 526 -47.80 -2.40 20.34
C ALA A 526 -47.70 -0.88 20.54
N SER A 527 -47.21 -0.15 19.53
CA SER A 527 -47.70 1.15 19.04
C SER A 527 -46.76 1.74 17.97
N ASP A 528 -47.33 2.57 17.11
CA ASP A 528 -46.86 3.00 15.80
C ASP A 528 -45.50 3.73 15.71
N SER A 529 -44.64 3.27 14.81
CA SER A 529 -43.77 4.09 13.94
C SER A 529 -43.05 3.21 12.91
N PRO A 530 -42.75 3.71 11.69
CA PRO A 530 -42.07 2.92 10.67
C PRO A 530 -40.70 2.45 11.21
N SER A 531 -40.48 1.15 11.16
CA SER A 531 -39.34 0.46 11.74
C SER A 531 -38.01 0.92 11.13
N THR A 532 -37.31 1.83 11.81
CA THR A 532 -35.93 2.18 11.50
C THR A 532 -35.02 1.02 11.88
N ALA A 533 -34.65 0.17 10.92
CA ALA A 533 -33.64 -0.86 11.13
C ALA A 533 -32.41 -0.24 11.82
N THR A 534 -31.93 -0.87 12.89
CA THR A 534 -30.75 -0.43 13.61
C THR A 534 -29.55 -0.51 12.65
N PRO A 535 -28.76 0.55 12.49
CA PRO A 535 -27.77 0.61 11.42
C PRO A 535 -26.53 -0.18 11.82
N PHE A 536 -25.91 -0.80 10.83
CA PHE A 536 -24.58 -1.37 11.00
C PHE A 536 -23.57 -0.24 10.84
N LEU A 537 -22.51 -0.25 11.65
CA LEU A 537 -21.41 0.70 11.54
C LEU A 537 -20.15 -0.05 11.14
N ALA A 538 -19.49 0.42 10.09
CA ALA A 538 -18.14 0.00 9.73
C ALA A 538 -17.14 1.03 10.25
N ILE A 539 -16.19 0.59 11.09
CA ILE A 539 -15.24 1.45 11.80
C ILE A 539 -13.82 1.05 11.43
N ALA A 540 -13.07 1.97 10.85
CA ALA A 540 -11.65 1.79 10.61
C ALA A 540 -10.90 1.76 11.95
N ARG A 541 -10.09 0.72 12.17
CA ARG A 541 -9.16 0.61 13.29
C ARG A 541 -7.72 0.58 12.74
N PRO A 542 -7.11 1.76 12.49
CA PRO A 542 -5.80 1.84 11.86
C PRO A 542 -4.73 1.03 12.59
N GLU A 543 -4.63 1.18 13.92
CA GLU A 543 -3.62 0.50 14.75
C GLU A 543 -3.77 -1.02 14.77
N GLU A 544 -5.00 -1.52 14.62
CA GLU A 544 -5.27 -2.96 14.55
C GLU A 544 -5.24 -3.51 13.12
N SER A 545 -5.05 -2.64 12.11
CA SER A 545 -5.12 -3.00 10.70
C SER A 545 -6.40 -3.78 10.35
N CYS A 546 -7.55 -3.30 10.82
CA CYS A 546 -8.84 -3.96 10.53
C CYS A 546 -9.99 -2.96 10.41
N LEU A 547 -11.10 -3.46 9.88
CA LEU A 547 -12.40 -2.82 9.92
C LEU A 547 -13.27 -3.56 10.93
N GLU A 548 -13.73 -2.86 11.96
CA GLU A 548 -14.65 -3.39 12.96
C GLU A 548 -16.09 -3.14 12.53
N ILE A 549 -16.90 -4.20 12.48
CA ILE A 549 -18.32 -4.14 12.15
C ILE A 549 -19.13 -4.24 13.43
N VAL A 550 -19.98 -3.24 13.65
CA VAL A 550 -20.74 -3.09 14.89
C VAL A 550 -22.23 -2.96 14.57
N HIS A 551 -23.06 -3.64 15.34
CA HIS A 551 -24.47 -3.33 15.43
C HIS A 551 -24.66 -2.23 16.47
N ASP A 552 -25.16 -1.07 16.04
CA ASP A 552 -25.31 0.11 16.91
C ASP A 552 -26.64 0.08 17.68
N GLY A 553 -26.91 -1.05 18.35
CA GLY A 553 -28.03 -1.24 19.26
C GLY A 553 -27.68 -0.87 20.71
N SER A 554 -28.63 -1.07 21.62
CA SER A 554 -28.42 -0.98 23.07
C SER A 554 -28.63 -2.36 23.71
N PRO A 555 -27.58 -3.10 24.09
CA PRO A 555 -26.17 -2.72 24.08
C PRO A 555 -25.53 -2.81 22.68
N ARG A 556 -24.49 -1.99 22.48
CA ARG A 556 -23.68 -1.99 21.28
C ARG A 556 -22.90 -3.30 21.19
N GLN A 557 -22.90 -3.93 20.01
CA GLN A 557 -22.28 -5.25 19.83
C GLN A 557 -21.33 -5.26 18.64
N THR A 558 -20.06 -5.59 18.88
CA THR A 558 -19.12 -5.93 17.80
C THR A 558 -19.53 -7.26 17.19
N LEU A 559 -19.81 -7.26 15.90
CA LEU A 559 -20.28 -8.43 15.15
C LEU A 559 -19.14 -9.20 14.49
N GLY A 560 -18.05 -8.51 14.13
CA GLY A 560 -16.88 -9.11 13.48
C GLY A 560 -15.82 -8.07 13.14
N ARG A 561 -14.63 -8.56 12.78
CA ARG A 561 -13.50 -7.73 12.35
C ARG A 561 -12.97 -8.24 11.02
N PHE A 562 -13.00 -7.39 10.00
CA PHE A 562 -12.45 -7.70 8.70
C PHE A 562 -10.98 -7.22 8.64
N PRO A 563 -10.00 -8.12 8.43
CA PRO A 563 -8.60 -7.73 8.46
C PRO A 563 -8.20 -6.95 7.19
N MET A 564 -7.54 -5.81 7.38
CA MET A 564 -6.95 -5.02 6.31
C MET A 564 -5.52 -5.52 6.07
N LYS A 565 -5.30 -6.19 4.94
CA LYS A 565 -4.01 -6.78 4.58
C LYS A 565 -3.29 -6.00 3.50
N GLY A 566 -1.97 -5.94 3.61
CA GLY A 566 -1.10 -5.38 2.57
C GLY A 566 -1.05 -6.25 1.30
N PRO A 567 -0.23 -5.88 0.31
CA PRO A 567 -0.02 -6.68 -0.90
C PRO A 567 0.29 -8.15 -0.58
N PHE A 568 -0.22 -9.06 -1.41
CA PHE A 568 -0.07 -10.51 -1.24
C PHE A 568 -0.65 -11.11 0.05
N ASN A 569 -1.58 -10.40 0.71
CA ASN A 569 -2.12 -10.77 2.02
C ASN A 569 -1.09 -10.81 3.16
N LEU A 570 0.07 -10.17 2.94
CA LEU A 570 1.15 -10.09 3.92
C LEU A 570 1.09 -8.76 4.69
N GLY A 571 1.27 -8.84 6.00
CA GLY A 571 1.25 -7.67 6.89
C GLY A 571 -0.14 -7.03 7.06
N GLY A 572 -0.28 -6.21 8.08
CA GLY A 572 -1.43 -5.32 8.26
C GLY A 572 -1.24 -4.02 7.48
N THR A 573 -2.34 -3.39 7.07
CA THR A 573 -2.33 -2.04 6.51
C THR A 573 -3.29 -1.14 7.27
N HIS A 574 -2.95 0.15 7.35
CA HIS A 574 -3.70 1.14 8.11
C HIS A 574 -4.82 1.75 7.24
N PRO A 575 -6.11 1.43 7.49
CA PRO A 575 -7.22 2.12 6.84
C PRO A 575 -7.21 3.63 7.11
N SER A 576 -7.62 4.44 6.14
CA SER A 576 -7.52 5.92 6.16
C SER A 576 -8.66 6.64 5.42
N GLY A 577 -9.61 5.91 4.85
CA GLY A 577 -10.72 6.44 4.08
C GLY A 577 -11.82 5.41 3.95
N LEU A 578 -13.08 5.78 4.23
CA LEU A 578 -14.24 4.89 4.06
C LEU A 578 -15.28 5.52 3.12
N ALA A 579 -15.91 4.68 2.29
CA ALA A 579 -17.12 4.99 1.53
C ALA A 579 -17.98 3.75 1.40
N TYR A 580 -19.29 3.93 1.37
CA TYR A 580 -20.26 2.85 1.24
C TYR A 580 -21.29 3.21 0.17
N SER A 581 -21.56 2.28 -0.74
CA SER A 581 -22.69 2.35 -1.67
C SER A 581 -23.77 1.39 -1.18
N PRO A 582 -24.89 1.88 -0.64
CA PRO A 582 -26.03 1.05 -0.26
C PRO A 582 -26.58 0.28 -1.46
N HIS A 583 -26.69 0.94 -2.62
CA HIS A 583 -27.23 0.34 -3.84
C HIS A 583 -26.45 -0.91 -4.29
N ARG A 584 -25.12 -0.90 -4.15
CA ARG A 584 -24.25 -2.02 -4.53
C ARG A 584 -23.89 -2.93 -3.35
N GLY A 585 -24.31 -2.60 -2.13
CA GLY A 585 -23.84 -3.25 -0.91
C GLY A 585 -22.31 -3.29 -0.82
N LEU A 586 -21.65 -2.20 -1.22
CA LEU A 586 -20.20 -2.19 -1.46
C LEU A 586 -19.50 -1.16 -0.57
N LEU A 587 -18.50 -1.60 0.17
CA LEU A 587 -17.64 -0.75 0.98
C LEU A 587 -16.28 -0.57 0.30
N ALA A 588 -15.84 0.67 0.12
CA ALA A 588 -14.50 1.02 -0.30
C ALA A 588 -13.67 1.47 0.90
N VAL A 589 -12.47 0.91 1.06
CA VAL A 589 -11.53 1.24 2.13
C VAL A 589 -10.18 1.63 1.55
N ALA A 590 -9.81 2.91 1.64
CA ALA A 590 -8.46 3.37 1.33
C ALA A 590 -7.52 3.13 2.50
N THR A 591 -6.22 2.99 2.19
CA THR A 591 -5.19 2.67 3.19
C THR A 591 -3.96 3.56 3.01
N LYS A 592 -3.25 3.87 4.10
CA LYS A 592 -2.05 4.74 4.07
C LYS A 592 -0.99 4.30 3.04
N PRO A 593 -0.73 3.00 2.78
CA PRO A 593 0.22 2.58 1.74
C PRO A 593 -0.25 2.78 0.29
N GLY A 594 -1.52 3.14 0.05
CA GLY A 594 -2.03 3.39 -1.29
C GLY A 594 -2.87 2.28 -1.90
N THR A 595 -3.42 1.38 -1.09
CA THR A 595 -4.33 0.33 -1.55
C THR A 595 -5.77 0.74 -1.29
N VAL A 596 -6.67 0.44 -2.23
CA VAL A 596 -8.13 0.55 -2.04
C VAL A 596 -8.73 -0.85 -2.07
N HIS A 597 -9.39 -1.24 -0.98
CA HIS A 597 -10.11 -2.49 -0.87
C HIS A 597 -11.58 -2.27 -1.20
N LEU A 598 -12.12 -3.07 -2.12
CA LEU A 598 -13.55 -3.17 -2.38
C LEU A 598 -14.09 -4.41 -1.66
N ILE A 599 -14.94 -4.18 -0.68
CA ILE A 599 -15.49 -5.20 0.21
C ILE A 599 -16.99 -5.26 0.00
N GLU A 600 -17.44 -6.36 -0.57
CA GLU A 600 -18.84 -6.66 -0.74
C GLU A 600 -19.46 -7.04 0.61
N VAL A 601 -20.59 -6.41 0.93
CA VAL A 601 -21.36 -6.61 2.16
C VAL A 601 -22.70 -7.23 1.80
N ARG A 602 -22.92 -8.47 2.23
CA ARG A 602 -24.16 -9.22 1.96
C ARG A 602 -24.81 -9.70 3.24
N LEU A 603 -26.12 -9.88 3.20
CA LEU A 603 -26.81 -10.69 4.20
C LEU A 603 -26.41 -12.15 4.04
N ARG A 604 -26.10 -12.81 5.15
CA ARG A 604 -25.93 -14.26 5.17
C ARG A 604 -27.31 -14.87 5.00
N THR A 605 -27.57 -15.46 3.84
CA THR A 605 -28.74 -16.33 3.65
C THR A 605 -28.63 -17.48 4.65
N GLY A 606 -29.59 -17.59 5.56
CA GLY A 606 -29.63 -18.63 6.59
C GLY A 606 -29.55 -20.03 5.98
N ARG A 607 -28.81 -20.92 6.63
CA ARG A 607 -29.06 -22.37 6.57
C ARG A 607 -30.03 -22.72 7.69
#